data_AF-A0A349VSH2-F1
#
_entry.id   AF-A0A349VSH2-F1
#
_cell.length_a   1.000
_cell.length_b   1.000
_cell.length_c   1.000
_cell.angle_alpha   90.00
_cell.angle_beta   90.00
_cell.angle_gamma   90.00
#
_symmetry.space_group_name_H-M   'P 1'
#
loop_
_entity.id
_entity.type
_entity.pdbx_description
1 polymer ?
#
loop_
_entity_poly.entity_id
_entity_poly.type
_entity_poly.pdbx_seq_one_letter_code
_entity_poly.pdbx_strand_id
1 'polypeptide(L)'
;MERTTQLFTEFNELISKVCEEFADKVSSSEGPTEAEMAEHFKEFRPYIEQNTEPFWKESKDYLDGKTGEEFIGEMDMETALAAFDEAAMIVDDEATPFPLVDRLKSFGEPACERLLKKVLDTSWQPEDGEDENEFFVKFQPCVSAIRFFGAAEYEPAMEPVLERFCSFEKTQEYIADSVKVMMLGLGDKAVPVLIDFMLNRSDEDVSGPYEDMMIMLTHVGIKHQQNEIYQALRAGFRRMKNKVIAVICIGDYGDPRGIALLKGYLDRNVHTIDRETFYEALSAIRRLGGEINDIQDPFHDFTNKVPKKDQGKK
;
A
#
# COMPACT_ATOMS: atom_id res chain seq x y z
N MET A 1 0.06 -31.14 -1.42
CA MET A 1 0.93 -30.83 -0.27
C MET A 1 2.38 -31.06 -0.67
N GLU A 2 3.00 -32.24 -0.64
CA GLU A 2 4.45 -32.34 -0.94
C GLU A 2 4.88 -31.72 -2.30
N ARG A 3 4.11 -31.93 -3.37
CA ARG A 3 4.37 -31.30 -4.69
C ARG A 3 4.09 -29.79 -4.73
N THR A 4 3.08 -29.32 -4.00
CA THR A 4 2.74 -27.89 -3.91
C THR A 4 3.77 -27.15 -3.07
N THR A 5 4.19 -27.73 -1.94
CA THR A 5 5.31 -27.23 -1.12
C THR A 5 6.55 -27.03 -1.99
N GLN A 6 6.98 -28.08 -2.71
CA GLN A 6 8.17 -28.00 -3.56
C GLN A 6 8.04 -26.91 -4.63
N LEU A 7 6.90 -26.86 -5.32
CA LEU A 7 6.64 -25.85 -6.35
C LEU A 7 6.75 -24.43 -5.80
N PHE A 8 6.16 -24.16 -4.63
CA PHE A 8 6.19 -22.84 -4.02
C PHE A 8 7.55 -22.50 -3.40
N THR A 9 8.28 -23.47 -2.87
CA THR A 9 9.66 -23.25 -2.39
C THR A 9 10.58 -22.87 -3.55
N GLU A 10 10.57 -23.63 -4.65
CA GLU A 10 11.38 -23.31 -5.85
C GLU A 10 10.98 -21.96 -6.44
N PHE A 11 9.69 -21.62 -6.43
CA PHE A 11 9.21 -20.31 -6.86
C PHE A 11 9.71 -19.17 -5.97
N ASN A 12 9.68 -19.36 -4.65
CA ASN A 12 10.16 -18.36 -3.69
C ASN A 12 11.67 -18.13 -3.78
N GLU A 13 12.44 -19.19 -4.02
CA GLU A 13 13.88 -19.09 -4.30
C GLU A 13 14.15 -18.27 -5.56
N LEU A 14 13.36 -18.47 -6.62
CA LEU A 14 13.44 -17.66 -7.83
C LEU A 14 13.08 -16.19 -7.55
N ILE A 15 12.01 -15.90 -6.81
CA ILE A 15 11.64 -14.53 -6.45
C ILE A 15 12.79 -13.83 -5.72
N SER A 16 13.36 -14.50 -4.72
CA SER A 16 14.50 -13.97 -3.95
C SER A 16 15.65 -13.56 -4.88
N LYS A 17 15.99 -14.42 -5.83
CA LYS A 17 17.04 -14.15 -6.82
C LYS A 17 16.67 -12.97 -7.74
N VAL A 18 15.44 -12.89 -8.23
CA VAL A 18 15.00 -11.79 -9.10
C VAL A 18 14.99 -10.46 -8.34
N CYS A 19 14.61 -10.46 -7.06
CA CYS A 19 14.68 -9.29 -6.19
C CYS A 19 16.14 -8.82 -6.01
N GLU A 20 17.07 -9.74 -5.77
CA GLU A 20 18.50 -9.43 -5.69
C GLU A 20 19.04 -8.84 -7.00
N GLU A 21 18.69 -9.44 -8.15
CA GLU A 21 19.07 -8.94 -9.47
C GLU A 21 18.52 -7.53 -9.75
N PHE A 22 17.28 -7.26 -9.34
CA PHE A 22 16.69 -5.93 -9.45
C PHE A 22 17.43 -4.92 -8.56
N ALA A 23 17.70 -5.29 -7.31
CA ALA A 23 18.43 -4.44 -6.36
C ALA A 23 19.82 -4.06 -6.90
N ASP A 24 20.55 -5.03 -7.45
CA ASP A 24 21.85 -4.80 -8.09
C ASP A 24 21.72 -3.88 -9.31
N LYS A 25 20.69 -4.07 -10.14
CA LYS A 25 20.43 -3.24 -11.33
C LYS A 25 20.18 -1.77 -10.98
N VAL A 26 19.48 -1.49 -9.88
CA VAL A 26 19.14 -0.13 -9.45
C VAL A 26 20.14 0.47 -8.47
N SER A 27 21.12 -0.31 -8.02
CA SER A 27 22.17 0.16 -7.12
C SER A 27 23.12 1.14 -7.83
N SER A 28 23.40 2.28 -7.19
CA SER A 28 24.36 3.27 -7.67
C SER A 28 25.37 3.60 -6.57
N SER A 29 26.58 4.03 -6.93
CA SER A 29 27.64 4.36 -5.96
C SER A 29 27.32 5.57 -5.08
N GLU A 30 26.37 6.42 -5.49
CA GLU A 30 25.93 7.62 -4.76
C GLU A 30 24.55 7.45 -4.10
N GLY A 31 23.90 6.29 -4.28
CA GLY A 31 22.52 6.03 -3.87
C GLY A 31 21.49 6.67 -4.83
N PRO A 32 20.26 6.13 -4.91
CA PRO A 32 19.21 6.70 -5.75
C PRO A 32 18.64 7.99 -5.14
N THR A 33 18.33 8.96 -5.99
CA THR A 33 17.51 10.13 -5.64
C THR A 33 16.06 9.73 -5.36
N GLU A 34 15.28 10.60 -4.70
CA GLU A 34 13.85 10.36 -4.43
C GLU A 34 13.02 10.09 -5.71
N ALA A 35 13.35 10.79 -6.80
CA ALA A 35 12.71 10.56 -8.11
C ALA A 35 13.10 9.21 -8.73
N GLU A 36 14.36 8.80 -8.59
CA GLU A 36 14.83 7.49 -9.05
C GLU A 36 14.22 6.36 -8.22
N MET A 37 14.12 6.52 -6.90
CA MET A 37 13.42 5.57 -6.03
C MET A 37 11.96 5.40 -6.47
N ALA A 38 11.24 6.49 -6.70
CA ALA A 38 9.85 6.44 -7.16
C ALA A 38 9.70 5.72 -8.51
N GLU A 39 10.68 5.85 -9.42
CA GLU A 39 10.65 5.15 -10.70
C GLU A 39 11.02 3.67 -10.54
N HIS A 40 12.01 3.33 -9.71
CA HIS A 40 12.36 1.96 -9.38
C HIS A 40 11.18 1.20 -8.76
N PHE A 41 10.42 1.84 -7.85
CA PHE A 41 9.20 1.23 -7.30
C PHE A 41 8.15 0.91 -8.38
N LYS A 42 8.02 1.74 -9.43
CA LYS A 42 7.10 1.45 -10.54
C LYS A 42 7.57 0.29 -11.41
N GLU A 43 8.88 0.16 -11.60
CA GLU A 43 9.47 -0.91 -12.42
C GLU A 43 9.54 -2.26 -11.69
N PHE A 44 9.55 -2.25 -10.36
CA PHE A 44 9.81 -3.44 -9.54
C PHE A 44 8.83 -4.59 -9.79
N ARG A 45 7.52 -4.36 -9.65
CA ARG A 45 6.53 -5.42 -9.87
C ARG A 45 6.50 -5.96 -11.30
N PRO A 46 6.44 -5.11 -12.35
CA PRO A 46 6.56 -5.60 -13.73
C PRO A 46 7.83 -6.42 -13.98
N TYR A 47 8.94 -6.05 -13.34
CA TYR A 47 10.19 -6.79 -13.44
C TYR A 47 10.08 -8.18 -12.78
N ILE A 48 9.50 -8.28 -11.59
CA ILE A 48 9.27 -9.57 -10.92
C ILE A 48 8.38 -10.48 -11.78
N GLU A 49 7.25 -9.97 -12.26
CA GLU A 49 6.31 -10.73 -13.10
C GLU A 49 6.99 -11.25 -14.38
N GLN A 50 7.70 -10.37 -15.09
CA GLN A 50 8.36 -10.74 -16.35
C GLN A 50 9.44 -11.82 -16.16
N ASN A 51 10.22 -11.74 -15.09
CA ASN A 51 11.32 -12.69 -14.85
C ASN A 51 10.87 -13.98 -14.17
N THR A 52 9.64 -14.02 -13.63
CA THR A 52 9.08 -15.20 -12.98
C THR A 52 8.07 -15.96 -13.85
N GLU A 53 7.52 -15.33 -14.90
CA GLU A 53 6.59 -15.97 -15.85
C GLU A 53 7.12 -17.28 -16.46
N PRO A 54 8.40 -17.39 -16.92
CA PRO A 54 8.89 -18.63 -17.53
C PRO A 54 8.84 -19.83 -16.59
N PHE A 55 9.04 -19.63 -15.29
CA PHE A 55 9.01 -20.69 -14.28
C PHE A 55 7.70 -21.49 -14.34
N TRP A 56 6.58 -20.83 -14.57
CA TRP A 56 5.27 -21.47 -14.58
C TRP A 56 5.00 -22.28 -15.84
N LYS A 57 5.71 -21.98 -16.93
CA LYS A 57 5.57 -22.61 -18.25
C LYS A 57 6.57 -23.74 -18.51
N GLU A 58 7.56 -23.91 -17.63
CA GLU A 58 8.51 -25.00 -17.71
C GLU A 58 7.96 -26.28 -17.04
N SER A 59 8.00 -27.38 -17.79
CA SER A 59 7.66 -28.72 -17.31
C SER A 59 8.59 -29.17 -16.19
N LYS A 60 8.04 -29.84 -15.17
CA LYS A 60 8.80 -30.33 -14.03
C LYS A 60 8.55 -31.80 -13.80
N ASP A 61 9.64 -32.56 -13.59
CA ASP A 61 9.56 -34.01 -13.40
C ASP A 61 8.72 -34.40 -12.18
N TYR A 62 8.84 -33.63 -11.08
CA TYR A 62 8.07 -33.87 -9.85
C TYR A 62 6.58 -33.52 -9.99
N LEU A 63 6.19 -32.86 -11.08
CA LEU A 63 4.81 -32.62 -11.50
C LEU A 63 4.36 -33.59 -12.60
N ASP A 64 5.02 -34.76 -12.72
CA ASP A 64 4.78 -35.77 -13.75
C ASP A 64 4.93 -35.21 -15.18
N GLY A 65 5.89 -34.29 -15.37
CA GLY A 65 6.18 -33.66 -16.65
C GLY A 65 5.26 -32.49 -17.02
N LYS A 66 4.32 -32.11 -16.15
CA LYS A 66 3.46 -30.94 -16.33
C LYS A 66 4.17 -29.64 -16.00
N THR A 67 3.69 -28.55 -16.59
CA THR A 67 4.07 -27.20 -16.16
C THR A 67 3.39 -26.84 -14.84
N GLY A 68 3.84 -25.76 -14.19
CA GLY A 68 3.20 -25.27 -12.98
C GLY A 68 1.77 -24.77 -13.25
N GLU A 69 1.55 -24.12 -14.41
CA GLU A 69 0.22 -23.69 -14.86
C GLU A 69 -0.73 -24.86 -15.07
N GLU A 70 -0.28 -25.93 -15.75
CA GLU A 70 -1.09 -27.12 -15.98
C GLU A 70 -1.46 -27.81 -14.67
N PHE A 71 -0.47 -27.98 -13.79
CA PHE A 71 -0.66 -28.61 -12.48
C PHE A 71 -1.66 -27.86 -11.61
N ILE A 72 -1.55 -26.53 -11.51
CA ILE A 72 -2.49 -25.70 -10.75
C ILE A 72 -3.85 -25.63 -11.44
N GLY A 73 -3.86 -25.54 -12.78
CA GLY A 73 -5.08 -25.45 -13.60
C GLY A 73 -6.02 -26.66 -13.44
N GLU A 74 -5.48 -27.82 -13.08
CA GLU A 74 -6.25 -29.04 -12.85
C GLU A 74 -6.80 -29.17 -11.41
N MET A 75 -6.33 -28.37 -10.46
CA MET A 75 -6.79 -28.44 -9.06
C MET A 75 -8.28 -28.17 -8.96
N ASP A 76 -9.01 -28.92 -8.15
CA ASP A 76 -10.36 -28.52 -7.74
C ASP A 76 -10.32 -27.32 -6.76
N MET A 77 -11.49 -26.78 -6.44
CA MET A 77 -11.57 -25.56 -5.63
C MET A 77 -10.98 -25.74 -4.22
N GLU A 78 -11.26 -26.86 -3.54
CA GLU A 78 -10.76 -27.07 -2.18
C GLU A 78 -9.24 -27.29 -2.20
N THR A 79 -8.71 -27.98 -3.21
CA THR A 79 -7.27 -28.16 -3.39
C THR A 79 -6.58 -26.83 -3.70
N ALA A 80 -7.18 -26.00 -4.56
CA ALA A 80 -6.64 -24.68 -4.88
C ALA A 80 -6.65 -23.73 -3.66
N LEU A 81 -7.72 -23.76 -2.85
CA LEU A 81 -7.79 -22.99 -1.60
C LEU A 81 -6.73 -23.46 -0.59
N ALA A 82 -6.52 -24.77 -0.45
CA ALA A 82 -5.47 -25.30 0.41
C ALA A 82 -4.06 -24.93 -0.10
N ALA A 83 -3.85 -25.00 -1.42
CA ALA A 83 -2.60 -24.57 -2.05
C ALA A 83 -2.38 -23.05 -1.90
N PHE A 84 -3.44 -22.25 -1.86
CA PHE A 84 -3.36 -20.80 -1.63
C PHE A 84 -2.88 -20.49 -0.22
N ASP A 85 -3.41 -21.18 0.78
CA ASP A 85 -2.94 -21.07 2.15
C ASP A 85 -1.49 -21.50 2.29
N GLU A 86 -1.10 -22.59 1.62
CA GLU A 86 0.28 -23.06 1.60
C GLU A 86 1.23 -22.07 0.91
N ALA A 87 0.83 -21.50 -0.23
CA ALA A 87 1.60 -20.48 -0.94
C ALA A 87 1.79 -19.24 -0.07
N ALA A 88 0.76 -18.79 0.65
CA ALA A 88 0.85 -17.64 1.55
C ALA A 88 1.92 -17.83 2.64
N MET A 89 2.17 -19.07 3.08
CA MET A 89 3.14 -19.37 4.12
C MET A 89 4.58 -19.53 3.61
N ILE A 90 4.75 -19.80 2.30
CA ILE A 90 6.05 -20.16 1.71
C ILE A 90 6.60 -19.02 0.85
N VAL A 91 5.71 -18.40 0.07
CA VAL A 91 6.07 -17.39 -0.92
C VAL A 91 6.05 -16.02 -0.26
N ASP A 92 7.07 -15.23 -0.55
CA ASP A 92 7.15 -13.83 -0.18
C ASP A 92 5.84 -13.08 -0.56
N ASP A 93 5.42 -12.20 0.33
CA ASP A 93 4.11 -11.56 0.26
C ASP A 93 3.96 -10.65 -0.97
N GLU A 94 5.08 -10.21 -1.56
CA GLU A 94 5.11 -9.40 -2.77
C GLU A 94 4.76 -10.19 -4.06
N ALA A 95 4.72 -11.52 -4.03
CA ALA A 95 4.61 -12.33 -5.23
C ALA A 95 3.66 -13.53 -5.10
N THR A 96 2.36 -13.28 -4.91
CA THR A 96 1.36 -14.37 -4.98
C THR A 96 1.39 -15.05 -6.35
N PRO A 97 1.51 -16.40 -6.42
CA PRO A 97 1.56 -17.13 -7.69
C PRO A 97 0.36 -16.83 -8.61
N PHE A 98 0.61 -16.21 -9.77
CA PHE A 98 -0.47 -15.82 -10.70
C PHE A 98 -1.31 -17.02 -11.21
N PRO A 99 -0.76 -18.23 -11.47
CA PRO A 99 -1.62 -19.34 -11.92
C PRO A 99 -2.63 -19.74 -10.84
N LEU A 100 -2.29 -19.55 -9.56
CA LEU A 100 -3.19 -19.84 -8.45
C LEU A 100 -4.27 -18.77 -8.32
N VAL A 101 -3.93 -17.50 -8.53
CA VAL A 101 -4.89 -16.39 -8.61
C VAL A 101 -5.88 -16.65 -9.75
N ASP A 102 -5.39 -16.97 -10.95
CA ASP A 102 -6.23 -17.27 -12.12
C ASP A 102 -7.11 -18.50 -11.88
N ARG A 103 -6.56 -19.53 -11.23
CA ARG A 103 -7.33 -20.72 -10.90
C ARG A 103 -8.47 -20.40 -9.93
N LEU A 104 -8.20 -19.64 -8.87
CA LEU A 104 -9.23 -19.23 -7.91
C LEU A 104 -10.29 -18.34 -8.56
N LYS A 105 -9.89 -17.39 -9.42
CA LYS A 105 -10.81 -16.57 -10.22
C LYS A 105 -11.71 -17.43 -11.11
N SER A 106 -11.21 -18.53 -11.67
CA SER A 106 -11.99 -19.42 -12.53
C SER A 106 -13.16 -20.11 -11.81
N PHE A 107 -13.12 -20.22 -10.48
CA PHE A 107 -14.24 -20.73 -9.68
C PHE A 107 -15.30 -19.66 -9.38
N GLY A 108 -14.97 -18.38 -9.56
CA GLY A 108 -15.88 -17.26 -9.36
C GLY A 108 -16.23 -17.00 -7.89
N GLU A 109 -17.48 -16.61 -7.66
CA GLU A 109 -17.99 -16.16 -6.35
C GLU A 109 -17.78 -17.17 -5.20
N PRO A 110 -17.99 -18.49 -5.37
CA PRO A 110 -17.77 -19.45 -4.28
C PRO A 110 -16.36 -19.44 -3.67
N ALA A 111 -15.31 -19.27 -4.48
CA ALA A 111 -13.94 -19.19 -3.97
C ALA A 111 -13.71 -17.87 -3.23
N CYS A 112 -14.21 -16.77 -3.79
CA CYS A 112 -14.10 -15.44 -3.19
C CYS A 112 -14.84 -15.36 -1.84
N GLU A 113 -16.05 -15.90 -1.73
CA GLU A 113 -16.82 -15.96 -0.49
C GLU A 113 -16.11 -16.78 0.59
N ARG A 114 -15.48 -17.91 0.22
CA ARG A 114 -14.73 -18.74 1.17
C ARG A 114 -13.52 -18.01 1.72
N LEU A 115 -12.77 -17.29 0.87
CA LEU A 115 -11.66 -16.45 1.29
C LEU A 115 -12.14 -15.26 2.13
N LEU A 116 -13.25 -14.61 1.75
CA LEU A 116 -13.80 -13.48 2.49
C LEU A 116 -14.26 -13.91 3.88
N LYS A 117 -14.97 -15.03 3.98
CA LYS A 117 -15.37 -15.61 5.26
C LYS A 117 -14.16 -15.88 6.15
N LYS A 118 -13.09 -16.47 5.60
CA LYS A 118 -11.84 -16.71 6.33
C LYS A 118 -11.25 -15.39 6.88
N VAL A 119 -11.16 -14.37 6.04
CA VAL A 119 -10.64 -13.05 6.42
C VAL A 119 -11.45 -12.43 7.55
N LEU A 120 -12.78 -12.50 7.48
CA LEU A 120 -13.67 -11.88 8.48
C LEU A 120 -13.74 -12.68 9.79
N ASP A 121 -13.61 -14.01 9.73
CA ASP A 121 -13.62 -14.87 10.93
C ASP A 121 -12.30 -14.85 11.71
N THR A 122 -11.21 -14.37 11.10
CA THR A 122 -9.89 -14.32 11.72
C THR A 122 -9.72 -13.05 12.58
N SER A 123 -8.98 -13.14 13.69
CA SER A 123 -8.60 -11.97 14.46
C SER A 123 -7.56 -11.14 13.70
N TRP A 124 -7.76 -9.82 13.64
CA TRP A 124 -6.82 -8.89 13.01
C TRP A 124 -5.94 -8.16 14.04
N GLN A 125 -6.00 -8.60 15.29
CA GLN A 125 -5.17 -8.09 16.38
C GLN A 125 -4.52 -9.29 17.09
N PRO A 126 -3.26 -9.16 17.50
CA PRO A 126 -2.60 -10.16 18.32
C PRO A 126 -3.35 -10.33 19.64
N GLU A 127 -3.36 -11.54 20.18
CA GLU A 127 -3.85 -11.78 21.53
C GLU A 127 -2.91 -11.16 22.58
N ASP A 128 -3.42 -10.93 23.80
CA ASP A 128 -2.60 -10.36 24.88
C ASP A 128 -1.37 -11.23 25.17
N GLY A 129 -0.18 -10.69 24.89
CA GLY A 129 1.10 -11.37 25.10
C GLY A 129 1.53 -12.31 23.96
N GLU A 130 0.80 -12.32 22.84
CA GLU A 130 1.23 -13.00 21.63
C GLU A 130 2.43 -12.26 20.99
N ASP A 131 3.40 -13.02 20.48
CA ASP A 131 4.52 -12.46 19.73
C ASP A 131 4.05 -11.92 18.38
N GLU A 132 4.52 -10.73 18.00
CA GLU A 132 4.10 -10.08 16.75
C GLU A 132 4.45 -10.91 15.51
N ASN A 133 5.58 -11.63 15.50
CA ASN A 133 5.94 -12.49 14.38
C ASN A 133 5.08 -13.76 14.35
N GLU A 134 4.77 -14.33 15.51
CA GLU A 134 3.84 -15.47 15.60
C GLU A 134 2.46 -15.08 15.06
N PHE A 135 1.95 -13.91 15.45
CA PHE A 135 0.68 -13.38 14.95
C PHE A 135 0.74 -13.15 13.43
N PHE A 136 1.81 -12.49 12.94
CA PHE A 136 2.01 -12.26 11.50
C PHE A 136 1.97 -13.57 10.70
N VAL A 137 2.73 -14.58 11.12
CA VAL A 137 2.77 -15.90 10.47
C VAL A 137 1.39 -16.56 10.44
N LYS A 138 0.60 -16.46 11.52
CA LYS A 138 -0.78 -16.99 11.55
C LYS A 138 -1.73 -16.20 10.64
N PHE A 139 -1.54 -14.89 10.54
CA PHE A 139 -2.42 -14.01 9.78
C PHE A 139 -2.08 -13.94 8.28
N GLN A 140 -0.90 -14.43 7.90
CA GLN A 140 -0.39 -14.37 6.53
C GLN A 140 -1.37 -14.87 5.45
N PRO A 141 -2.12 -15.99 5.63
CA PRO A 141 -3.12 -16.39 4.63
C PRO A 141 -4.27 -15.37 4.46
N CYS A 142 -4.60 -14.61 5.51
CA CYS A 142 -5.59 -13.54 5.41
C CYS A 142 -5.02 -12.32 4.68
N VAL A 143 -3.75 -11.97 4.89
CA VAL A 143 -3.05 -10.93 4.11
C VAL A 143 -3.10 -11.26 2.63
N SER A 144 -2.72 -12.49 2.25
CA SER A 144 -2.78 -12.93 0.86
C SER A 144 -4.21 -12.91 0.32
N ALA A 145 -5.21 -13.32 1.10
CA ALA A 145 -6.61 -13.27 0.69
C ALA A 145 -7.13 -11.84 0.47
N ILE A 146 -6.76 -10.88 1.32
CA ILE A 146 -7.12 -9.47 1.15
C ILE A 146 -6.51 -8.94 -0.17
N ARG A 147 -5.22 -9.19 -0.41
CA ARG A 147 -4.55 -8.80 -1.66
C ARG A 147 -5.18 -9.47 -2.88
N PHE A 148 -5.59 -10.74 -2.76
CA PHE A 148 -6.28 -11.48 -3.81
C PHE A 148 -7.57 -10.78 -4.26
N PHE A 149 -8.37 -10.19 -3.36
CA PHE A 149 -9.58 -9.48 -3.78
C PHE A 149 -9.31 -8.30 -4.72
N GLY A 150 -8.18 -7.62 -4.55
CA GLY A 150 -7.72 -6.61 -5.50
C GLY A 150 -7.39 -7.20 -6.87
N ALA A 151 -6.58 -8.27 -6.91
CA ALA A 151 -6.17 -8.94 -8.15
C ALA A 151 -7.34 -9.66 -8.87
N ALA A 152 -8.34 -10.08 -8.12
CA ALA A 152 -9.57 -10.69 -8.63
C ALA A 152 -10.64 -9.65 -8.99
N GLU A 153 -10.42 -8.36 -8.68
CA GLU A 153 -11.41 -7.28 -8.76
C GLU A 153 -12.74 -7.63 -8.07
N TYR A 154 -12.69 -8.32 -6.93
CA TYR A 154 -13.86 -8.81 -6.23
C TYR A 154 -14.50 -7.71 -5.36
N GLU A 155 -15.36 -6.91 -5.99
CA GLU A 155 -16.06 -5.77 -5.37
C GLU A 155 -16.83 -6.10 -4.06
N PRO A 156 -17.51 -7.26 -3.91
CA PRO A 156 -18.26 -7.56 -2.69
C PRO A 156 -17.42 -7.62 -1.41
N ALA A 157 -16.10 -7.75 -1.51
CA ALA A 157 -15.21 -7.70 -0.34
C ALA A 157 -14.95 -6.28 0.17
N MET A 158 -15.17 -5.22 -0.62
CA MET A 158 -14.78 -3.85 -0.26
C MET A 158 -15.35 -3.39 1.07
N GLU A 159 -16.68 -3.40 1.20
CA GLU A 159 -17.33 -2.91 2.42
C GLU A 159 -16.99 -3.79 3.63
N PRO A 160 -17.15 -5.13 3.61
CA PRO A 160 -16.88 -5.94 4.80
C PRO A 160 -15.44 -5.83 5.31
N VAL A 161 -14.46 -5.77 4.38
CA VAL A 161 -13.05 -5.60 4.73
C VAL A 161 -12.81 -4.22 5.34
N LEU A 162 -13.37 -3.15 4.76
CA LEU A 162 -13.22 -1.79 5.31
C LEU A 162 -13.95 -1.60 6.64
N GLU A 163 -15.14 -2.17 6.82
CA GLU A 163 -15.85 -2.16 8.10
C GLU A 163 -15.01 -2.83 9.20
N ARG A 164 -14.42 -3.98 8.88
CA ARG A 164 -13.51 -4.67 9.79
C ARG A 164 -12.26 -3.83 10.06
N PHE A 165 -11.62 -3.31 9.03
CA PHE A 165 -10.41 -2.49 9.15
C PHE A 165 -10.63 -1.25 10.02
N CYS A 166 -11.76 -0.55 9.84
CA CYS A 166 -12.10 0.65 10.60
C CYS A 166 -12.64 0.37 12.00
N SER A 167 -12.90 -0.89 12.36
CA SER A 167 -13.37 -1.26 13.71
C SER A 167 -12.27 -1.22 14.77
N PHE A 168 -11.02 -1.00 14.37
CA PHE A 168 -9.86 -0.96 15.27
C PHE A 168 -9.37 0.47 15.49
N GLU A 169 -8.88 0.78 16.69
CA GLU A 169 -8.25 2.08 16.97
C GLU A 169 -6.90 2.23 16.24
N LYS A 170 -6.17 1.11 16.11
CA LYS A 170 -4.89 1.03 15.41
C LYS A 170 -4.80 -0.28 14.64
N THR A 171 -4.25 -0.19 13.44
CA THR A 171 -4.02 -1.31 12.52
C THR A 171 -2.54 -1.65 12.46
N GLN A 172 -2.23 -2.93 12.25
CA GLN A 172 -0.87 -3.37 11.96
C GLN A 172 -0.50 -2.94 10.54
N GLU A 173 0.75 -2.54 10.32
CA GLU A 173 1.20 -1.94 9.06
C GLU A 173 0.99 -2.88 7.86
N TYR A 174 1.32 -4.16 7.99
CA TYR A 174 1.12 -5.15 6.92
C TYR A 174 -0.37 -5.38 6.60
N ILE A 175 -1.27 -5.19 7.58
CA ILE A 175 -2.72 -5.25 7.34
C ILE A 175 -3.15 -4.02 6.54
N ALA A 176 -2.74 -2.83 6.97
CA ALA A 176 -3.03 -1.58 6.27
C ALA A 176 -2.51 -1.60 4.82
N ASP A 177 -1.29 -2.11 4.60
CA ASP A 177 -0.74 -2.27 3.26
C ASP A 177 -1.53 -3.29 2.42
N SER A 178 -1.93 -4.43 3.00
CA SER A 178 -2.76 -5.41 2.27
C SER A 178 -4.10 -4.85 1.81
N VAL A 179 -4.78 -4.07 2.66
CA VAL A 179 -6.04 -3.39 2.33
C VAL A 179 -5.80 -2.31 1.27
N LYS A 180 -4.70 -1.56 1.36
CA LYS A 180 -4.30 -0.60 0.33
C LYS A 180 -4.08 -1.29 -1.01
N VAL A 181 -3.35 -2.41 -1.06
CA VAL A 181 -3.13 -3.20 -2.28
C VAL A 181 -4.46 -3.68 -2.87
N MET A 182 -5.39 -4.15 -2.03
CA MET A 182 -6.73 -4.51 -2.45
C MET A 182 -7.45 -3.34 -3.14
N MET A 183 -7.49 -2.17 -2.48
CA MET A 183 -8.18 -0.98 -3.01
C MET A 183 -7.54 -0.47 -4.31
N LEU A 184 -6.21 -0.55 -4.43
CA LEU A 184 -5.51 -0.20 -5.67
C LEU A 184 -5.84 -1.17 -6.81
N GLY A 185 -5.95 -2.47 -6.53
CA GLY A 185 -6.36 -3.47 -7.53
C GLY A 185 -7.79 -3.24 -8.04
N LEU A 186 -8.70 -2.80 -7.16
CA LEU A 186 -10.08 -2.43 -7.53
C LEU A 186 -10.16 -1.08 -8.27
N GLY A 187 -9.16 -0.21 -8.10
CA GLY A 187 -9.02 1.06 -8.82
C GLY A 187 -10.21 2.00 -8.60
N ASP A 188 -10.75 2.56 -9.68
CA ASP A 188 -11.83 3.56 -9.63
C ASP A 188 -13.09 3.06 -8.90
N LYS A 189 -13.32 1.74 -8.87
CA LYS A 189 -14.46 1.12 -8.16
C LYS A 189 -14.38 1.33 -6.64
N ALA A 190 -13.16 1.48 -6.09
CA ALA A 190 -12.95 1.71 -4.67
C ALA A 190 -13.26 3.16 -4.25
N VAL A 191 -13.20 4.13 -5.18
CA VAL A 191 -13.31 5.57 -4.86
C VAL A 191 -14.62 5.90 -4.12
N PRO A 192 -15.82 5.51 -4.60
CA PRO A 192 -17.06 5.86 -3.91
C PRO A 192 -17.13 5.27 -2.49
N VAL A 193 -16.61 4.06 -2.30
CA VAL A 193 -16.62 3.38 -1.00
C VAL A 193 -15.67 4.07 -0.03
N LEU A 194 -14.43 4.37 -0.46
CA LEU A 194 -13.45 5.08 0.37
C LEU A 194 -13.96 6.48 0.77
N ILE A 195 -14.61 7.20 -0.15
CA ILE A 195 -15.22 8.51 0.14
C ILE A 195 -16.35 8.37 1.16
N ASP A 196 -17.23 7.37 1.01
CA ASP A 196 -18.35 7.16 1.92
C ASP A 196 -17.87 6.89 3.35
N PHE A 197 -16.88 6.00 3.51
CA PHE A 197 -16.29 5.73 4.83
C PHE A 197 -15.65 6.98 5.44
N MET A 198 -14.88 7.72 4.64
CA MET A 198 -14.16 8.89 5.13
C MET A 198 -15.09 10.06 5.49
N LEU A 199 -16.19 10.26 4.75
CA LEU A 199 -17.09 11.40 4.94
C LEU A 199 -18.29 11.09 5.83
N ASN A 200 -18.88 9.90 5.72
CA ASN A 200 -20.18 9.59 6.29
C ASN A 200 -20.13 8.58 7.44
N ARG A 201 -19.07 7.77 7.54
CA ARG A 201 -18.96 6.69 8.55
C ARG A 201 -17.83 6.88 9.56
N SER A 202 -17.20 8.05 9.60
CA SER A 202 -16.13 8.38 10.54
C SER A 202 -16.61 9.35 11.61
N ASP A 203 -16.05 9.23 12.82
CA ASP A 203 -16.25 10.19 13.91
C ASP A 203 -15.51 11.51 13.64
N GLU A 204 -15.85 12.59 14.36
CA GLU A 204 -15.25 13.92 14.16
C GLU A 204 -13.71 13.90 14.19
N ASP A 205 -13.12 13.03 15.01
CA ASP A 205 -11.68 12.81 15.11
C ASP A 205 -11.25 11.60 14.26
N VAL A 206 -10.52 11.88 13.18
CA VAL A 206 -10.05 10.87 12.22
C VAL A 206 -8.61 10.46 12.59
N SER A 207 -8.39 9.20 12.95
CA SER A 207 -7.07 8.61 13.28
C SER A 207 -7.00 7.12 12.94
N GLY A 208 -5.80 6.54 12.99
CA GLY A 208 -5.58 5.10 12.76
C GLY A 208 -6.00 4.67 11.35
N PRO A 209 -6.94 3.71 11.19
CA PRO A 209 -7.36 3.19 9.88
C PRO A 209 -7.81 4.27 8.88
N TYR A 210 -8.34 5.38 9.36
CA TYR A 210 -8.77 6.45 8.45
C TYR A 210 -7.63 7.31 7.92
N GLU A 211 -6.47 7.33 8.60
CA GLU A 211 -5.25 7.95 8.05
C GLU A 211 -4.75 7.10 6.89
N ASP A 212 -4.72 5.77 7.06
CA ASP A 212 -4.42 4.81 5.99
C ASP A 212 -5.42 4.95 4.83
N MET A 213 -6.70 5.13 5.13
CA MET A 213 -7.73 5.36 4.11
C MET A 213 -7.50 6.64 3.30
N MET A 214 -6.98 7.70 3.93
CA MET A 214 -6.59 8.92 3.20
C MET A 214 -5.43 8.65 2.24
N ILE A 215 -4.47 7.83 2.65
CA ILE A 215 -3.36 7.38 1.81
C ILE A 215 -3.89 6.53 0.64
N MET A 216 -4.78 5.57 0.90
CA MET A 216 -5.42 4.74 -0.12
C MET A 216 -6.15 5.57 -1.17
N LEU A 217 -7.01 6.49 -0.71
CA LEU A 217 -7.80 7.36 -1.59
C LEU A 217 -6.90 8.28 -2.45
N THR A 218 -5.80 8.77 -1.86
CA THR A 218 -4.79 9.55 -2.58
C THR A 218 -4.17 8.74 -3.72
N HIS A 219 -3.73 7.52 -3.44
CA HIS A 219 -3.07 6.66 -4.44
C HIS A 219 -4.03 6.16 -5.53
N VAL A 220 -5.27 5.82 -5.18
CA VAL A 220 -6.29 5.45 -6.19
C VAL A 220 -6.58 6.66 -7.09
N GLY A 221 -6.69 7.87 -6.52
CA GLY A 221 -7.07 9.09 -7.24
C GLY A 221 -5.97 9.79 -8.03
N ILE A 222 -4.68 9.44 -7.84
CA ILE A 222 -3.57 10.22 -8.41
C ILE A 222 -3.54 10.21 -9.95
N LYS A 223 -3.94 9.10 -10.58
CA LYS A 223 -3.98 8.97 -12.05
C LYS A 223 -5.18 9.69 -12.67
N HIS A 224 -6.28 9.74 -11.93
CA HIS A 224 -7.56 10.29 -12.38
C HIS A 224 -8.13 11.19 -11.29
N GLN A 225 -7.58 12.40 -11.17
CA GLN A 225 -8.02 13.37 -10.18
C GLN A 225 -9.49 13.73 -10.39
N GLN A 226 -10.29 13.58 -9.34
CA GLN A 226 -11.71 13.92 -9.30
C GLN A 226 -11.99 14.96 -8.21
N ASN A 227 -13.04 15.76 -8.40
CA ASN A 227 -13.38 16.81 -7.45
C ASN A 227 -13.83 16.22 -6.11
N GLU A 228 -14.56 15.12 -6.15
CA GLU A 228 -15.10 14.38 -5.02
C GLU A 228 -13.97 13.84 -4.13
N ILE A 229 -12.92 13.29 -4.75
CA ILE A 229 -11.70 12.84 -4.05
C ILE A 229 -11.04 14.02 -3.35
N TYR A 230 -10.82 15.15 -4.04
CA TYR A 230 -10.23 16.33 -3.41
C TYR A 230 -11.07 16.84 -2.22
N GLN A 231 -12.40 16.86 -2.34
CA GLN A 231 -13.27 17.28 -1.22
C GLN A 231 -13.15 16.31 -0.03
N ALA A 232 -13.08 15.00 -0.29
CA ALA A 232 -12.88 14.00 0.74
C ALA A 232 -11.53 14.18 1.45
N LEU A 233 -10.43 14.29 0.70
CA LEU A 233 -9.10 14.56 1.25
C LEU A 233 -9.06 15.87 2.05
N ARG A 234 -9.71 16.93 1.55
CA ARG A 234 -9.81 18.21 2.26
C ARG A 234 -10.62 18.10 3.55
N ALA A 235 -11.68 17.30 3.57
CA ALA A 235 -12.47 17.04 4.77
C ALA A 235 -11.66 16.22 5.78
N GLY A 236 -10.98 15.16 5.34
CA GLY A 236 -10.05 14.37 6.14
C GLY A 236 -8.97 15.25 6.76
N PHE A 237 -8.31 16.08 5.95
CA PHE A 237 -7.30 17.05 6.43
C PHE A 237 -7.81 17.95 7.56
N ARG A 238 -9.08 18.36 7.55
CA ARG A 238 -9.64 19.20 8.63
C ARG A 238 -9.83 18.43 9.94
N ARG A 239 -10.25 17.17 9.83
CA ARG A 239 -10.67 16.30 10.94
C ARG A 239 -9.52 15.50 11.57
N MET A 240 -8.46 15.22 10.81
CA MET A 240 -7.33 14.43 11.31
C MET A 240 -6.54 15.19 12.37
N LYS A 241 -6.16 14.49 13.45
CA LYS A 241 -5.24 15.03 14.46
C LYS A 241 -3.81 15.06 13.95
N ASN A 242 -3.36 13.98 13.31
CA ASN A 242 -2.07 13.92 12.67
C ASN A 242 -2.11 14.69 11.34
N LYS A 243 -1.56 15.90 11.35
CA LYS A 243 -1.54 16.75 10.16
C LYS A 243 -0.43 16.38 9.18
N VAL A 244 0.63 15.71 9.62
CA VAL A 244 1.75 15.31 8.76
C VAL A 244 1.25 14.43 7.61
N ILE A 245 0.56 13.33 7.92
CA ILE A 245 -0.01 12.41 6.92
C ILE A 245 -0.99 13.14 5.99
N ALA A 246 -1.87 13.97 6.55
CA ALA A 246 -2.85 14.69 5.76
C ALA A 246 -2.20 15.69 4.79
N VAL A 247 -1.13 16.37 5.21
CA VAL A 247 -0.35 17.27 4.37
C VAL A 247 0.33 16.50 3.22
N ILE A 248 0.96 15.37 3.53
CA ILE A 248 1.60 14.49 2.53
C ILE A 248 0.56 14.07 1.49
N CYS A 249 -0.59 13.56 1.92
CA CYS A 249 -1.67 13.15 1.02
C CYS A 249 -2.18 14.30 0.13
N ILE A 250 -2.34 15.51 0.66
CA ILE A 250 -2.75 16.69 -0.13
C ILE A 250 -1.69 17.05 -1.16
N GLY A 251 -0.41 16.98 -0.81
CA GLY A 251 0.70 17.23 -1.72
C GLY A 251 0.79 16.17 -2.83
N ASP A 252 0.72 14.90 -2.46
CA ASP A 252 0.89 13.75 -3.36
C ASP A 252 -0.31 13.58 -4.29
N TYR A 253 -1.51 13.93 -3.84
CA TYR A 253 -2.68 13.94 -4.70
C TYR A 253 -2.51 14.89 -5.90
N GLY A 254 -1.75 15.99 -5.73
CA GLY A 254 -1.32 16.83 -6.86
C GLY A 254 -2.32 17.90 -7.32
N ASP A 255 -3.40 18.16 -6.57
CA ASP A 255 -4.39 19.18 -6.96
C ASP A 255 -3.92 20.59 -6.55
N PRO A 256 -3.81 21.56 -7.48
CA PRO A 256 -3.31 22.91 -7.18
C PRO A 256 -4.09 23.66 -6.10
N ARG A 257 -5.36 23.32 -5.86
CA ARG A 257 -6.16 23.89 -4.77
C ARG A 257 -5.58 23.55 -3.39
N GLY A 258 -4.76 22.49 -3.29
CA GLY A 258 -3.98 22.15 -2.11
C GLY A 258 -3.08 23.29 -1.62
N ILE A 259 -2.52 24.11 -2.51
CA ILE A 259 -1.67 25.25 -2.15
C ILE A 259 -2.41 26.23 -1.24
N ALA A 260 -3.61 26.65 -1.66
CA ALA A 260 -4.41 27.61 -0.91
C ALA A 260 -4.88 27.02 0.45
N LEU A 261 -5.18 25.72 0.48
CA LEU A 261 -5.54 25.01 1.71
C LEU A 261 -4.38 25.01 2.72
N LEU A 262 -3.19 24.60 2.27
CA LEU A 262 -2.00 24.47 3.10
C LEU A 262 -1.49 25.83 3.58
N LYS A 263 -1.36 26.83 2.68
CA LYS A 263 -0.99 28.20 3.08
C LYS A 263 -1.94 28.75 4.13
N GLY A 264 -3.25 28.65 3.89
CA GLY A 264 -4.23 29.12 4.86
C GLY A 264 -4.16 28.36 6.19
N TYR A 265 -3.78 27.09 6.19
CA TYR A 265 -3.55 26.34 7.42
C TYR A 265 -2.32 26.84 8.19
N LEU A 266 -1.19 27.05 7.49
CA LEU A 266 0.04 27.60 8.07
C LEU A 266 -0.20 28.97 8.71
N ASP A 267 -0.86 29.88 7.99
CA ASP A 267 -1.14 31.24 8.48
C ASP A 267 -1.98 31.24 9.77
N ARG A 268 -2.99 30.36 9.83
CA ARG A 268 -3.87 30.25 11.01
C ARG A 268 -3.21 29.58 12.21
N ASN A 269 -2.18 28.76 11.99
CA ASN A 269 -1.56 27.94 13.03
C ASN A 269 -0.09 28.28 13.27
N VAL A 270 0.40 29.44 12.79
CA VAL A 270 1.81 29.85 12.87
C VAL A 270 2.41 29.77 14.29
N HIS A 271 1.59 29.91 15.34
CA HIS A 271 2.04 29.86 16.73
C HIS A 271 1.87 28.50 17.42
N THR A 272 1.17 27.56 16.79
CA THR A 272 0.78 26.27 17.39
C THR A 272 1.21 25.06 16.56
N ILE A 273 1.62 25.27 15.31
CA ILE A 273 2.10 24.21 14.42
C ILE A 273 3.43 23.66 14.91
N ASP A 274 3.60 22.35 14.83
CA ASP A 274 4.87 21.69 15.09
C ASP A 274 5.82 21.80 13.87
N ARG A 275 7.10 21.54 14.12
CA ARG A 275 8.16 21.72 13.12
C ARG A 275 8.02 20.78 11.93
N GLU A 276 7.60 19.55 12.17
CA GLU A 276 7.47 18.51 11.14
C GLU A 276 6.32 18.85 10.20
N THR A 277 5.11 19.08 10.74
CA THR A 277 3.94 19.49 9.95
C THR A 277 4.23 20.75 9.13
N PHE A 278 4.94 21.72 9.71
CA PHE A 278 5.30 22.95 8.99
C PHE A 278 6.18 22.67 7.77
N TYR A 279 7.27 21.92 7.93
CA TYR A 279 8.19 21.65 6.82
C TYR A 279 7.60 20.72 5.76
N GLU A 280 6.81 19.74 6.17
CA GLU A 280 6.07 18.90 5.22
C GLU A 280 5.06 19.73 4.42
N ALA A 281 4.41 20.72 5.03
CA ALA A 281 3.48 21.60 4.31
C ALA A 281 4.21 22.48 3.30
N LEU A 282 5.39 22.99 3.65
CA LEU A 282 6.23 23.73 2.69
C LEU A 282 6.70 22.85 1.53
N SER A 283 7.09 21.61 1.83
CA SER A 283 7.48 20.62 0.83
C SER A 283 6.32 20.33 -0.13
N ALA A 284 5.14 20.02 0.41
CA ALA A 284 3.92 19.78 -0.36
C ALA A 284 3.52 20.99 -1.22
N ILE A 285 3.56 22.22 -0.69
CA ILE A 285 3.28 23.44 -1.46
C ILE A 285 4.24 23.57 -2.66
N ARG A 286 5.53 23.31 -2.45
CA ARG A 286 6.53 23.35 -3.52
C ARG A 286 6.28 22.26 -4.57
N ARG A 287 5.97 21.03 -4.16
CA ARG A 287 5.62 19.92 -5.08
C ARG A 287 4.41 20.27 -5.94
N LEU A 288 3.43 20.99 -5.38
CA LEU A 288 2.25 21.50 -6.11
C LEU A 288 2.54 22.70 -7.03
N GLY A 289 3.79 23.21 -7.05
CA GLY A 289 4.19 24.38 -7.85
C GLY A 289 3.92 25.74 -7.20
N GLY A 290 3.64 25.77 -5.88
CA GLY A 290 3.44 27.00 -5.13
C GLY A 290 4.74 27.63 -4.63
N GLU A 291 4.76 28.96 -4.55
CA GLU A 291 5.84 29.70 -3.87
C GLU A 291 5.64 29.72 -2.36
N ILE A 292 6.74 29.78 -1.59
CA ILE A 292 6.71 29.82 -0.13
C ILE A 292 7.37 31.07 0.48
N ASN A 293 7.79 32.03 -0.36
CA ASN A 293 8.54 33.20 0.09
C ASN A 293 7.71 34.15 0.96
N ASP A 294 6.38 34.05 0.85
CA ASP A 294 5.38 34.79 1.59
C ASP A 294 5.02 34.15 2.95
N ILE A 295 5.54 32.95 3.24
CA ILE A 295 5.20 32.19 4.44
C ILE A 295 6.15 32.57 5.58
N GLN A 296 5.57 32.94 6.72
CA GLN A 296 6.34 33.21 7.95
C GLN A 296 6.89 31.90 8.53
N ASP A 297 8.19 31.88 8.82
CA ASP A 297 8.86 30.78 9.52
C ASP A 297 8.86 31.00 11.03
N PRO A 298 8.03 30.27 11.81
CA PRO A 298 7.97 30.42 13.26
C PRO A 298 9.19 29.81 13.97
N PHE A 299 10.05 29.08 13.26
CA PHE A 299 11.25 28.42 13.82
C PHE A 299 12.56 29.15 13.49
N HIS A 300 12.51 30.19 12.66
CA HIS A 300 13.65 31.05 12.29
C HIS A 300 14.82 30.33 11.59
N ASP A 301 14.56 29.20 10.95
CA ASP A 301 15.56 28.43 10.21
C ASP A 301 15.89 29.04 8.84
N PHE A 302 14.97 29.80 8.24
CA PHE A 302 15.21 30.53 6.99
C PHE A 302 16.33 31.58 7.12
N THR A 303 16.47 32.18 8.31
CA THR A 303 17.44 33.24 8.59
C THR A 303 18.83 32.75 9.00
N ASN A 304 19.00 31.46 9.29
CA ASN A 304 20.26 30.89 9.79
C ASN A 304 21.23 30.42 8.69
N LYS A 305 20.89 30.55 7.41
CA LYS A 305 21.76 30.20 6.26
C LYS A 305 22.51 31.40 5.65
N VAL A 306 23.09 32.29 6.47
CA VAL A 306 24.09 33.25 5.97
C VAL A 306 25.47 32.58 6.04
N PRO A 307 26.17 32.34 4.91
CA PRO A 307 27.55 31.89 4.96
C PRO A 307 28.37 32.97 5.65
N LYS A 308 29.17 32.61 6.67
CA LYS A 308 30.22 33.49 7.18
C LYS A 308 31.22 33.76 6.05
N LYS A 309 30.97 34.82 5.27
CA LYS A 309 31.98 35.41 4.39
C LYS A 309 33.08 36.00 5.26
N ASP A 310 34.30 35.55 5.00
CA ASP A 310 35.57 36.22 5.24
C ASP A 310 35.53 37.46 6.13
N GLN A 311 35.89 37.29 7.41
CA GLN A 311 36.54 38.38 8.13
C GLN A 311 38.02 38.34 7.77
N GLY A 312 38.37 39.23 6.86
CA GLY A 312 39.68 39.32 6.25
C GLY A 312 40.81 39.63 7.22
N LYS A 313 41.99 39.18 6.78
CA LYS A 313 43.28 39.88 6.78
C LYS A 313 43.37 41.09 7.73
N LYS A 314 44.20 40.94 8.75
CA LYS A 314 45.20 41.94 9.11
C LYS A 314 46.56 41.27 9.17
#